data_AF-A0A0L9TBI7-F1
#
_entry.id   AF-A0A0L9TBI7-F1
#
_cell.length_a   1.000
_cell.length_b   1.000
_cell.length_c   1.000
_cell.angle_alpha   90.00
_cell.angle_beta   90.00
_cell.angle_gamma   90.00
#
_symmetry.space_group_name_H-M   'P 1'
#
loop_
_entity.id
_entity.type
_entity.pdbx_description
1 polymer ?
#
loop_
_entity_poly.entity_id
_entity_poly.type
_entity_poly.pdbx_seq_one_letter_code
_entity_poly.pdbx_strand_id
1 'polypeptide(L)'
;MDFPLTVLADEDKTKFVEELATLQKNFEEEKSAWAKEKALKENTKQLKTWKTRCLDYEKKNQNKEKDMKNEIEALKKELTEEKEGRVRLEFDMVGLQKYIITKHDNNFINAIHQVKFFYQEVTLKDARFDVNKGIFKGRLIDEDEITTTEAVENKAMVKDVEGEESREETVRASPSVVFDQMNKDEKNTDNGVDE
;
A
#
# COMPACT_ATOMS: atom_id res chain seq x y z
N MET A 1 -43.09 67.72 76.47
CA MET A 1 -44.18 67.89 75.48
C MET A 1 -44.23 66.57 74.75
N ASP A 2 -45.07 65.68 75.23
CA ASP A 2 -44.83 64.27 75.02
C ASP A 2 -45.80 63.82 73.94
N PHE A 3 -45.27 63.56 72.74
CA PHE A 3 -46.07 63.08 71.63
C PHE A 3 -46.61 61.69 71.99
N PRO A 4 -47.94 61.46 71.94
CA PRO A 4 -48.47 60.14 72.21
C PRO A 4 -48.03 59.20 71.09
N LEU A 5 -47.18 58.23 71.40
CA LEU A 5 -46.98 57.08 70.51
C LEU A 5 -48.32 56.35 70.42
N THR A 6 -48.97 56.45 69.27
CA THR A 6 -50.17 55.68 68.95
C THR A 6 -49.80 54.20 68.94
N VAL A 7 -50.34 53.46 69.91
CA VAL A 7 -50.20 52.01 69.96
C VAL A 7 -50.99 51.44 68.79
N LEU A 8 -50.29 51.11 67.69
CA LEU A 8 -50.83 50.31 66.59
C LEU A 8 -51.49 49.05 67.17
N ALA A 9 -52.70 48.74 66.70
CA ALA A 9 -53.37 47.50 67.03
C ALA A 9 -52.53 46.31 66.51
N ASP A 10 -52.47 45.21 67.28
CA ASP A 10 -51.65 44.06 66.88
C ASP A 10 -52.13 43.41 65.57
N GLU A 11 -53.43 43.51 65.29
CA GLU A 11 -54.07 43.06 64.05
C GLU A 11 -53.66 43.88 62.81
N ASP A 12 -53.11 45.09 62.97
CA ASP A 12 -52.53 45.85 61.85
C ASP A 12 -51.03 45.56 61.68
N LYS A 13 -50.34 45.20 62.78
CA LYS A 13 -48.93 44.75 62.73
C LYS A 13 -48.82 43.40 62.02
N THR A 14 -49.75 42.47 62.24
CA THR A 14 -49.76 41.16 61.56
C THR A 14 -49.95 41.31 60.06
N LYS A 15 -50.94 42.11 59.61
CA LYS A 15 -51.15 42.44 58.19
C LYS A 15 -49.88 43.00 57.54
N PHE A 16 -49.22 43.94 58.20
CA PHE A 16 -47.98 44.56 57.69
C PHE A 16 -46.82 43.56 57.57
N VAL A 17 -46.73 42.57 58.48
CA VAL A 17 -45.74 41.47 58.39
C VAL A 17 -46.07 40.51 57.24
N GLU A 18 -47.35 40.22 56.99
CA GLU A 18 -47.78 39.39 55.85
C GLU A 18 -47.56 40.08 54.49
N GLU A 19 -47.82 41.40 54.42
CA GLU A 19 -47.50 42.23 53.25
C GLU A 19 -45.99 42.28 52.98
N LEU A 20 -45.15 42.44 54.00
CA LEU A 20 -43.69 42.38 53.86
C LEU A 20 -43.21 40.99 53.40
N ALA A 21 -43.75 39.90 53.95
CA ALA A 21 -43.39 38.54 53.57
C ALA A 21 -43.79 38.21 52.12
N THR A 22 -44.97 38.66 51.68
CA THR A 22 -45.40 38.48 50.28
C THR A 22 -44.61 39.36 49.31
N LEU A 23 -44.29 40.61 49.67
CA LEU A 23 -43.44 41.49 48.87
C LEU A 23 -42.01 40.92 48.72
N GLN A 24 -41.42 40.42 49.81
CA GLN A 24 -40.09 39.80 49.78
C GLN A 24 -40.07 38.52 48.91
N LYS A 25 -41.12 37.70 48.98
CA LYS A 25 -41.30 36.55 48.09
C LYS A 25 -41.36 36.98 46.62
N ASN A 26 -42.22 37.95 46.28
CA ASN A 26 -42.40 38.45 44.92
C ASN A 26 -41.09 39.01 44.34
N PHE A 27 -40.30 39.73 45.14
CA PHE A 27 -38.99 40.26 44.73
C PHE A 27 -37.99 39.15 44.36
N GLU A 28 -37.91 38.07 45.14
CA GLU A 28 -37.01 36.95 44.82
C GLU A 28 -37.50 36.13 43.62
N GLU A 29 -38.82 36.00 43.45
CA GLU A 29 -39.42 35.38 42.25
C GLU A 29 -39.15 36.21 40.98
N GLU A 30 -39.31 37.53 41.01
CA GLU A 30 -38.98 38.43 39.89
C GLU A 30 -37.48 38.41 39.56
N LYS A 31 -36.62 38.50 40.58
CA LYS A 31 -35.16 38.38 40.46
C LYS A 31 -34.75 37.04 39.85
N SER A 32 -35.42 35.95 40.23
CA SER A 32 -35.24 34.62 39.62
C SER A 32 -35.71 34.57 38.16
N ALA A 33 -36.86 35.19 37.84
CA ALA A 33 -37.39 35.28 36.49
C ALA A 33 -36.48 36.09 35.55
N TRP A 34 -36.00 37.25 35.99
CA TRP A 34 -35.05 38.09 35.25
C TRP A 34 -33.74 37.36 34.95
N ALA A 35 -33.19 36.62 35.93
CA ALA A 35 -31.99 35.81 35.73
C ALA A 35 -32.20 34.72 34.67
N LYS A 36 -33.35 34.04 34.69
CA LYS A 36 -33.74 33.02 33.68
C LYS A 36 -33.92 33.65 32.30
N GLU A 37 -34.59 34.80 32.21
CA GLU A 37 -34.81 35.51 30.95
C GLU A 37 -33.49 35.99 30.32
N LYS A 38 -32.57 36.52 31.14
CA LYS A 38 -31.22 36.89 30.73
C LYS A 38 -30.40 35.69 30.22
N ALA A 39 -30.48 34.54 30.91
CA ALA A 39 -29.83 33.31 30.46
C ALA A 39 -30.43 32.80 29.13
N LEU A 40 -31.75 32.85 28.95
CA LEU A 40 -32.42 32.48 27.71
C LEU A 40 -32.03 33.39 26.53
N LYS A 41 -31.93 34.70 26.77
CA LYS A 41 -31.46 35.69 25.79
C LYS A 41 -29.99 35.48 25.37
N GLU A 42 -29.18 34.84 26.21
CA GLU A 42 -27.79 34.51 25.88
C GLU A 42 -27.70 33.14 25.17
N ASN A 43 -28.32 32.11 25.73
CA ASN A 43 -28.37 30.77 25.12
C ASN A 43 -28.94 30.79 23.70
N THR A 44 -29.93 31.66 23.42
CA THR A 44 -30.49 31.81 22.05
C THR A 44 -29.55 32.52 21.07
N LYS A 45 -28.60 33.36 21.51
CA LYS A 45 -27.51 33.86 20.65
C LYS A 45 -26.53 32.73 20.35
N GLN A 46 -26.10 32.03 21.40
CA GLN A 46 -25.13 30.94 21.28
C GLN A 46 -25.66 29.85 20.36
N LEU A 47 -26.92 29.41 20.53
CA LEU A 47 -27.56 28.43 19.63
C LEU A 47 -27.56 28.88 18.16
N LYS A 48 -27.78 30.17 17.87
CA LYS A 48 -27.67 30.71 16.50
C LYS A 48 -26.22 30.63 15.98
N THR A 49 -25.24 31.07 16.76
CA THR A 49 -23.81 30.99 16.40
C THR A 49 -23.34 29.56 16.17
N TRP A 50 -23.74 28.61 17.03
CA TRP A 50 -23.43 27.19 16.88
C TRP A 50 -24.12 26.61 15.64
N LYS A 51 -25.41 26.92 15.38
CA LYS A 51 -26.11 26.48 14.17
C LYS A 51 -25.41 26.93 12.89
N THR A 52 -24.97 28.19 12.80
CA THR A 52 -24.19 28.69 11.66
C THR A 52 -22.89 27.91 11.48
N ARG A 53 -22.10 27.76 12.56
CA ARG A 53 -20.83 26.99 12.51
C ARG A 53 -21.03 25.55 12.05
N CYS A 54 -22.07 24.86 12.53
CA CYS A 54 -22.36 23.50 12.09
C CYS A 54 -22.65 23.42 10.58
N LEU A 55 -23.45 24.35 10.05
CA LEU A 55 -23.75 24.43 8.61
C LEU A 55 -22.51 24.78 7.77
N ASP A 56 -21.62 25.65 8.28
CA ASP A 56 -20.35 25.98 7.63
C ASP A 56 -19.42 24.76 7.56
N TYR A 57 -19.30 23.98 8.65
CA TYR A 57 -18.52 22.76 8.68
C TYR A 57 -19.12 21.64 7.81
N GLU A 58 -20.45 21.48 7.82
CA GLU A 58 -21.17 20.54 6.97
C GLU A 58 -20.90 20.83 5.49
N LYS A 59 -21.11 22.07 5.05
CA LYS A 59 -20.82 22.50 3.68
C LYS A 59 -19.33 22.34 3.32
N LYS A 60 -18.41 22.64 4.25
CA LYS A 60 -16.97 22.44 4.05
C LYS A 60 -16.60 20.97 3.88
N ASN A 61 -17.26 20.07 4.60
CA ASN A 61 -17.04 18.64 4.49
C ASN A 61 -17.67 18.06 3.21
N GLN A 62 -18.88 18.50 2.83
CA GLN A 62 -19.52 18.12 1.56
C GLN A 62 -18.66 18.52 0.35
N ASN A 63 -18.06 19.71 0.35
CA ASN A 63 -17.10 20.11 -0.67
C ASN A 63 -15.89 19.17 -0.73
N LYS A 64 -15.21 18.95 0.41
CA LYS A 64 -14.07 18.01 0.49
C LYS A 64 -14.43 16.61 0.00
N GLU A 65 -15.61 16.10 0.36
CA GLU A 65 -16.08 14.77 -0.04
C GLU A 65 -16.28 14.69 -1.56
N LYS A 66 -16.80 15.77 -2.18
CA LYS A 66 -16.86 15.89 -3.63
C LYS A 66 -15.47 15.94 -4.26
N ASP A 67 -14.56 16.75 -3.72
CA ASP A 67 -13.21 16.91 -4.24
C ASP A 67 -12.44 15.57 -4.22
N MET A 68 -12.47 14.85 -3.09
CA MET A 68 -11.89 13.50 -2.96
C MET A 68 -12.55 12.47 -3.88
N LYS A 69 -13.86 12.57 -4.14
CA LYS A 69 -14.53 11.67 -5.11
C LYS A 69 -14.03 11.90 -6.53
N ASN A 70 -13.86 13.15 -6.95
CA ASN A 70 -13.31 13.48 -8.27
C ASN A 70 -11.86 12.97 -8.40
N GLU A 71 -11.04 13.13 -7.35
CA GLU A 71 -9.65 12.64 -7.30
C GLU A 71 -9.58 11.11 -7.39
N ILE A 72 -10.43 10.40 -6.65
CA ILE A 72 -10.55 8.93 -6.72
C ILE A 72 -11.02 8.47 -8.13
N GLU A 73 -11.87 9.23 -8.80
CA GLU A 73 -12.32 8.92 -10.17
C GLU A 73 -11.19 9.16 -11.20
N ALA A 74 -10.43 10.24 -11.07
CA ALA A 74 -9.25 10.51 -11.90
C ALA A 74 -8.17 9.42 -11.73
N LEU A 75 -7.82 9.07 -10.49
CA LEU A 75 -6.83 8.02 -10.18
C LEU A 75 -7.29 6.63 -10.67
N LYS A 76 -8.60 6.34 -10.64
CA LYS A 76 -9.14 5.11 -11.25
C LYS A 76 -8.95 5.08 -12.77
N LYS A 77 -9.19 6.21 -13.45
CA LYS A 77 -9.01 6.33 -14.90
C LYS A 77 -7.54 6.17 -15.30
N GLU A 78 -6.63 6.84 -14.60
CA GLU A 78 -5.18 6.70 -14.77
C GLU A 78 -4.73 5.24 -14.55
N LEU A 79 -5.18 4.60 -13.48
CA LEU A 79 -4.89 3.19 -13.19
C LEU A 79 -5.43 2.22 -14.24
N THR A 80 -6.56 2.52 -14.90
CA THR A 80 -7.02 1.72 -16.05
C THR A 80 -6.16 1.93 -17.29
N GLU A 81 -5.78 3.18 -17.59
CA GLU A 81 -4.93 3.51 -18.75
C GLU A 81 -3.51 2.93 -18.62
N GLU A 82 -2.93 2.93 -17.41
CA GLU A 82 -1.65 2.26 -17.11
C GLU A 82 -1.75 0.74 -17.28
N LYS A 83 -2.82 0.11 -16.77
CA LYS A 83 -3.02 -1.34 -16.89
C LYS A 83 -3.18 -1.79 -18.33
N GLU A 84 -3.95 -1.07 -19.13
CA GLU A 84 -4.02 -1.35 -20.57
C GLU A 84 -2.67 -1.11 -21.26
N GLY A 85 -1.94 -0.06 -20.88
CA GLY A 85 -0.59 0.21 -21.38
C GLY A 85 0.37 -0.94 -21.12
N ARG A 86 0.33 -1.51 -19.90
CA ARG A 86 1.10 -2.70 -19.52
C ARG A 86 0.73 -3.92 -20.36
N VAL A 87 -0.56 -4.20 -20.55
CA VAL A 87 -1.03 -5.35 -21.36
C VAL A 87 -0.60 -5.22 -22.83
N ARG A 88 -0.65 -4.01 -23.40
CA ARG A 88 -0.14 -3.73 -24.75
C ARG A 88 1.37 -3.98 -24.84
N LEU A 89 2.15 -3.45 -23.90
CA LEU A 89 3.61 -3.64 -23.85
C LEU A 89 4.02 -5.11 -23.66
N GLU A 90 3.28 -5.87 -22.85
CA GLU A 90 3.52 -7.30 -22.62
C GLU A 90 3.24 -8.13 -23.90
N PHE A 91 2.15 -7.81 -24.62
CA PHE A 91 1.86 -8.40 -25.93
C PHE A 91 2.95 -8.10 -26.97
N ASP A 92 3.39 -6.84 -27.07
CA ASP A 92 4.46 -6.42 -27.99
C ASP A 92 5.80 -7.11 -27.65
N MET A 93 6.13 -7.24 -26.35
CA MET A 93 7.33 -7.94 -25.88
C MET A 93 7.31 -9.42 -26.28
N VAL A 94 6.20 -10.13 -26.07
CA VAL A 94 6.05 -11.54 -26.47
C VAL A 94 6.10 -11.68 -28.00
N GLY A 95 5.51 -10.74 -28.74
CA GLY A 95 5.60 -10.67 -30.20
C GLY A 95 7.04 -10.52 -30.69
N LEU A 96 7.82 -9.61 -30.09
CA LEU A 96 9.23 -9.37 -30.40
C LEU A 96 10.11 -10.58 -30.04
N GLN A 97 9.93 -11.19 -28.87
CA GLN A 97 10.64 -12.42 -28.49
C GLN A 97 10.40 -13.54 -29.50
N LYS A 98 9.13 -13.78 -29.86
CA LYS A 98 8.76 -14.77 -30.87
C LYS A 98 9.36 -14.46 -32.25
N TYR A 99 9.38 -13.19 -32.67
CA TYR A 99 10.01 -12.76 -33.91
C TYR A 99 11.52 -13.04 -33.92
N ILE A 100 12.23 -12.68 -32.84
CA ILE A 100 13.67 -12.88 -32.70
C ILE A 100 14.01 -14.38 -32.77
N ILE A 101 13.37 -15.22 -31.95
CA ILE A 101 13.57 -16.68 -31.97
C ILE A 101 13.33 -17.23 -33.38
N THR A 102 12.15 -16.97 -33.95
CA THR A 102 11.79 -17.41 -35.32
C THR A 102 12.83 -16.97 -36.36
N LYS A 103 13.39 -15.75 -36.24
CA LYS A 103 14.37 -15.22 -37.19
C LYS A 103 15.75 -15.88 -37.01
N HIS A 104 16.17 -16.17 -35.78
CA HIS A 104 17.40 -16.89 -35.50
C HIS A 104 17.31 -18.35 -35.96
N ASP A 105 16.22 -19.06 -35.66
CA ASP A 105 16.00 -20.45 -36.09
C ASP A 105 16.08 -20.59 -37.62
N ASN A 106 15.37 -19.72 -38.34
CA ASN A 106 15.39 -19.70 -39.81
C ASN A 106 16.79 -19.38 -40.36
N ASN A 107 17.53 -18.45 -39.73
CA ASN A 107 18.90 -18.14 -40.16
C ASN A 107 19.86 -19.33 -39.90
N PHE A 108 19.70 -20.03 -38.77
CA PHE A 108 20.51 -21.21 -38.39
C PHE A 108 20.24 -22.41 -39.29
N ILE A 109 18.97 -22.71 -39.58
CA ILE A 109 18.56 -23.75 -40.54
C ILE A 109 19.12 -23.44 -41.94
N ASN A 110 19.09 -22.18 -42.37
CA ASN A 110 19.70 -21.75 -43.64
C ASN A 110 21.23 -21.90 -43.65
N ALA A 111 21.92 -21.66 -42.52
CA ALA A 111 23.35 -21.91 -42.41
C ALA A 111 23.67 -23.41 -42.50
N ILE A 112 22.90 -24.28 -41.84
CA ILE A 112 23.03 -25.75 -41.96
C ILE A 112 22.82 -26.21 -43.41
N HIS A 113 21.81 -25.67 -44.11
CA HIS A 113 21.60 -25.96 -45.52
C HIS A 113 22.76 -25.53 -46.42
N GLN A 114 23.38 -24.37 -46.16
CA GLN A 114 24.58 -23.92 -46.88
C GLN A 114 25.78 -24.83 -46.61
N VAL A 115 26.05 -25.18 -45.34
CA VAL A 115 27.13 -26.11 -44.98
C VAL A 115 26.94 -27.46 -45.67
N LYS A 116 25.73 -28.03 -45.62
CA LYS A 116 25.40 -29.29 -46.29
C LYS A 116 25.55 -29.23 -47.83
N PHE A 117 25.29 -28.07 -48.44
CA PHE A 117 25.44 -27.88 -49.89
C PHE A 117 26.92 -27.85 -50.32
N PHE A 118 27.76 -27.10 -49.59
CA PHE A 118 29.18 -26.96 -49.90
C PHE A 118 30.04 -28.15 -49.43
N TYR A 119 29.69 -28.79 -48.32
CA TYR A 119 30.45 -29.86 -47.68
C TYR A 119 29.65 -31.17 -47.66
N GLN A 120 29.37 -31.73 -48.85
CA GLN A 120 28.56 -32.95 -48.99
C GLN A 120 29.19 -34.20 -48.34
N GLU A 121 30.50 -34.18 -48.09
CA GLU A 121 31.24 -35.21 -47.36
C GLU A 121 31.05 -35.11 -45.83
N VAL A 122 30.63 -33.96 -45.29
CA VAL A 122 30.39 -33.77 -43.85
C VAL A 122 29.01 -34.29 -43.50
N THR A 123 28.98 -35.43 -42.80
CA THR A 123 27.74 -36.06 -42.35
C THR A 123 27.35 -35.59 -40.94
N LEU A 124 26.06 -35.72 -40.58
CA LEU A 124 25.56 -35.48 -39.21
C LEU A 124 26.12 -36.44 -38.14
N LYS A 125 27.10 -37.28 -38.49
CA LYS A 125 27.82 -38.20 -37.59
C LYS A 125 29.33 -37.97 -37.60
N ASP A 126 29.80 -36.89 -38.24
CA ASP A 126 31.20 -36.49 -38.23
C ASP A 126 31.56 -35.94 -36.86
N ALA A 127 32.40 -36.68 -36.11
CA ALA A 127 32.80 -36.33 -34.74
C ALA A 127 33.59 -35.00 -34.62
N ARG A 128 33.94 -34.36 -35.74
CA ARG A 128 34.49 -32.99 -35.77
C ARG A 128 33.44 -31.91 -35.56
N PHE A 129 32.15 -32.24 -35.64
CA PHE A 129 31.01 -31.32 -35.59
C PHE A 129 29.93 -31.76 -34.58
N ASP A 130 30.35 -32.14 -33.36
CA ASP A 130 29.43 -32.39 -32.26
C ASP A 130 28.95 -31.05 -31.66
N VAL A 131 27.65 -30.75 -31.77
CA VAL A 131 27.05 -29.51 -31.28
C VAL A 131 26.88 -29.46 -29.75
N ASN A 132 27.11 -30.57 -29.04
CA ASN A 132 27.05 -30.65 -27.58
C ASN A 132 28.41 -30.31 -26.93
N LYS A 133 29.44 -30.02 -27.74
CA LYS A 133 30.81 -29.76 -27.30
C LYS A 133 31.30 -28.40 -27.79
N GLY A 134 31.81 -27.59 -26.87
CA GLY A 134 32.47 -26.32 -27.20
C GLY A 134 33.89 -26.53 -27.70
N ILE A 135 34.49 -25.46 -28.26
CA ILE A 135 35.91 -25.44 -28.65
C ILE A 135 36.71 -24.76 -27.55
N PHE A 136 37.45 -25.52 -26.75
CA PHE A 136 38.37 -24.99 -25.74
C PHE A 136 39.82 -25.32 -26.11
N LYS A 137 40.65 -24.28 -26.20
CA LYS A 137 42.07 -24.35 -26.62
C LYS A 137 42.32 -25.19 -27.89
N GLY A 138 41.42 -25.09 -28.87
CA GLY A 138 41.50 -25.81 -30.14
C GLY A 138 41.11 -27.30 -30.08
N ARG A 139 40.52 -27.76 -28.98
CA ARG A 139 39.95 -29.11 -28.84
C ARG A 139 38.44 -29.03 -28.61
N LEU A 140 37.71 -30.04 -29.08
CA LEU A 140 36.27 -30.16 -28.91
C LEU A 140 35.98 -30.90 -27.59
N ILE A 141 35.36 -30.23 -26.62
CA ILE A 141 35.22 -30.65 -25.21
C ILE A 141 33.80 -30.32 -24.72
N ASP A 142 33.21 -31.14 -23.84
CA ASP A 142 31.87 -30.92 -23.27
C ASP A 142 31.81 -29.63 -22.42
N GLU A 143 30.71 -28.87 -22.48
CA GLU A 143 30.62 -27.53 -21.85
C GLU A 143 30.87 -27.54 -20.33
N ASP A 144 30.42 -28.62 -19.63
CA ASP A 144 30.70 -28.84 -18.21
C ASP A 144 32.20 -29.02 -17.91
N GLU A 145 32.96 -29.66 -18.82
CA GLU A 145 34.40 -29.82 -18.70
C GLU A 145 35.15 -28.51 -19.06
N ILE A 146 34.62 -27.69 -19.98
CA ILE A 146 35.18 -26.36 -20.28
C ILE A 146 35.10 -25.47 -19.04
N THR A 147 33.92 -25.30 -18.45
CA THR A 147 33.76 -24.46 -17.24
C THR A 147 34.60 -24.98 -16.06
N THR A 148 34.74 -26.30 -15.92
CA THR A 148 35.58 -26.93 -14.90
C THR A 148 37.08 -26.68 -15.14
N THR A 149 37.55 -26.83 -16.39
CA THR A 149 38.97 -26.63 -16.72
C THR A 149 39.39 -25.17 -16.66
N GLU A 150 38.54 -24.23 -17.09
CA GLU A 150 38.75 -22.80 -16.86
C GLU A 150 38.79 -22.46 -15.37
N ALA A 151 37.88 -23.01 -14.56
CA ALA A 151 37.89 -22.79 -13.11
C ALA A 151 39.13 -23.39 -12.41
N VAL A 152 39.74 -24.44 -12.96
CA VAL A 152 40.98 -25.03 -12.46
C VAL A 152 42.20 -24.20 -12.87
N GLU A 153 42.30 -23.74 -14.12
CA GLU A 153 43.42 -22.90 -14.57
C GLU A 153 43.42 -21.53 -13.89
N ASN A 154 42.25 -20.89 -13.75
CA ASN A 154 42.13 -19.64 -13.01
C ASN A 154 42.58 -19.79 -11.54
N LYS A 155 42.30 -20.95 -10.91
CA LYS A 155 42.79 -21.28 -9.55
C LYS A 155 44.27 -21.65 -9.50
N ALA A 156 44.87 -22.13 -10.60
CA ALA A 156 46.30 -22.37 -10.69
C ALA A 156 47.06 -21.05 -10.79
N MET A 157 46.65 -20.15 -11.69
CA MET A 157 47.30 -18.84 -11.89
C MET A 157 47.24 -17.95 -10.64
N VAL A 158 46.21 -18.06 -9.80
CA VAL A 158 46.16 -17.36 -8.51
C VAL A 158 47.22 -17.90 -7.54
N LYS A 159 47.44 -19.23 -7.48
CA LYS A 159 48.41 -19.85 -6.56
C LYS A 159 49.87 -19.57 -6.90
N ASP A 160 50.16 -19.35 -8.18
CA ASP A 160 51.51 -18.96 -8.63
C ASP A 160 51.82 -17.46 -8.38
N VAL A 161 50.87 -16.69 -7.83
CA VAL A 161 50.99 -15.25 -7.54
C VAL A 161 50.92 -14.91 -6.05
N GLU A 162 50.48 -15.82 -5.17
CA GLU A 162 50.41 -15.60 -3.71
C GLU A 162 51.78 -15.67 -3.01
N GLY A 163 52.72 -14.82 -3.46
CA GLY A 163 53.89 -14.38 -2.73
C GLY A 163 53.64 -13.00 -2.10
N GLU A 164 53.58 -12.99 -0.77
CA GLU A 164 53.54 -11.82 0.14
C GLU A 164 52.18 -11.14 0.46
N GLU A 165 51.94 -11.14 1.78
CA GLU A 165 51.20 -10.20 2.63
C GLU A 165 49.66 -10.07 2.55
N SER A 166 49.04 -10.48 3.66
CA SER A 166 47.61 -10.36 3.96
C SER A 166 47.23 -8.98 4.50
N ARG A 167 46.05 -8.46 4.10
CA ARG A 167 45.26 -7.61 5.01
C ARG A 167 43.76 -7.73 4.77
N GLU A 168 43.02 -7.68 5.88
CA GLU A 168 41.55 -7.78 5.92
C GLU A 168 40.90 -6.44 5.55
N GLU A 169 39.79 -6.45 4.81
CA GLU A 169 38.69 -5.52 5.08
C GLU A 169 37.33 -6.16 4.75
N THR A 170 36.29 -5.78 5.50
CA THR A 170 35.01 -6.50 5.58
C THR A 170 33.88 -5.88 4.76
N VAL A 171 33.12 -6.67 4.00
CA VAL A 171 31.73 -6.32 3.63
C VAL A 171 30.75 -7.48 3.83
N ARG A 172 29.92 -7.31 4.86
CA ARG A 172 28.58 -7.84 5.16
C ARG A 172 27.93 -8.84 4.18
N ALA A 173 27.44 -9.94 4.75
CA ALA A 173 26.52 -10.87 4.09
C ALA A 173 25.08 -10.35 3.95
N SER A 174 24.32 -10.96 3.04
CA SER A 174 22.85 -11.01 3.01
C SER A 174 22.38 -12.44 2.71
N PRO A 175 21.17 -12.86 3.14
CA PRO A 175 20.90 -14.28 3.42
C PRO A 175 20.48 -15.13 2.22
N SER A 176 20.71 -16.45 2.34
CA SER A 176 20.16 -17.48 1.47
C SER A 176 18.63 -17.56 1.55
N VAL A 177 17.97 -17.81 0.42
CA VAL A 177 16.56 -18.19 0.37
C VAL A 177 16.45 -19.69 0.61
N VAL A 178 15.85 -20.08 1.74
CA VAL A 178 15.51 -21.49 2.01
C VAL A 178 14.27 -21.86 1.21
N PHE A 179 14.38 -22.89 0.37
CA PHE A 179 13.27 -23.43 -0.41
C PHE A 179 12.77 -24.73 0.25
N ASP A 180 11.96 -24.59 1.29
CA ASP A 180 11.33 -25.73 1.98
C ASP A 180 10.01 -26.10 1.28
N GLN A 181 9.87 -27.36 0.88
CA GLN A 181 8.71 -27.86 0.16
C GLN A 181 8.11 -29.07 0.88
N MET A 182 7.02 -28.86 1.62
CA MET A 182 6.30 -29.92 2.33
C MET A 182 4.91 -30.16 1.73
N ASN A 183 4.82 -31.22 0.90
CA ASN A 183 3.54 -31.90 0.71
C ASN A 183 3.24 -32.75 1.95
N LYS A 184 1.97 -32.77 2.39
CA LYS A 184 1.37 -33.90 3.11
C LYS A 184 -0.07 -34.10 2.69
N ASP A 185 -0.37 -35.28 2.19
CA ASP A 185 -1.72 -35.77 1.90
C ASP A 185 -2.41 -36.30 3.17
N GLU A 186 -3.73 -36.08 3.27
CA GLU A 186 -4.74 -36.95 3.91
C GLU A 186 -6.13 -36.35 3.52
N LYS A 187 -7.08 -37.04 2.86
CA LYS A 187 -7.80 -38.31 3.16
C LYS A 187 -8.48 -38.27 4.54
N ASN A 188 -9.75 -38.60 4.77
CA ASN A 188 -10.87 -39.20 3.98
C ASN A 188 -12.21 -38.65 4.60
N THR A 189 -13.47 -38.95 4.24
CA THR A 189 -14.23 -39.91 3.36
C THR A 189 -15.61 -39.23 3.09
N ASP A 190 -16.28 -39.29 1.93
CA ASP A 190 -17.03 -40.41 1.30
C ASP A 190 -18.48 -40.64 1.84
N ASN A 191 -19.36 -41.22 1.00
CA ASN A 191 -20.83 -41.37 1.10
C ASN A 191 -21.59 -40.03 0.92
N GLY A 192 -22.69 -39.90 0.17
CA GLY A 192 -23.61 -40.85 -0.51
C GLY A 192 -25.01 -40.17 -0.55
N VAL A 193 -26.05 -40.58 -1.30
CA VAL A 193 -26.34 -41.74 -2.18
C VAL A 193 -27.35 -41.26 -3.26
N ASP A 194 -27.43 -42.00 -4.37
CA ASP A 194 -28.44 -42.01 -5.45
C ASP A 194 -29.83 -41.37 -5.20
N GLU A 195 -30.31 -40.56 -6.16
CA GLU A 195 -31.34 -40.94 -7.16
C GLU A 195 -31.30 -40.02 -8.40
#